data_AF-A0A0D9UVR7-F1
#
_entry.id   AF-A0A0D9UVR7-F1
#
_cell.length_a   1.000
_cell.length_b   1.000
_cell.length_c   1.000
_cell.angle_alpha   90.00
_cell.angle_beta   90.00
_cell.angle_gamma   90.00
#
_symmetry.space_group_name_H-M   'P 1'
#
loop_
_entity.id
_entity.type
_entity.pdbx_description
1 polymer ?
#
loop_
_entity_poly.entity_id
_entity_poly.type
_entity_poly.pdbx_seq_one_letter_code
_entity_poly.pdbx_strand_id
1 'polypeptide(L)'
;MGKLLCDSPAAAVAVAVAEALPSSPSPSPAPAAPLLTWPSPEPTTPTSWTSVAALEDQQRRRLHRIWERGVAWKPSSPLQPLVFRLDHAGEVDADGNCLFTAARRAAAAKPDARDLRHRVVRRFAHVYAAADAADRDAVDAAVRHLYDPDLKAGWGVHVVQELKLLAPKAHRDALDAAIQDLVDIGVQREMAAETIYKERCIAVNDGDSWAKYMSVSGSAEDEHDIITLQYTEEGLLTIDENRDGHAAAFGDDIAIECLATEFKREVYVVQAHGADAMVDEENCVFFLPHRPRGEICEPPIFLFMKGTAWCGAGADHYEPLVATVLQNVTPDKAAVVL
;
A
#
# COMPACT_ATOMS: atom_id res chain seq x y z
N MET A 1 -11.00 2.53 11.68
CA MET A 1 -10.35 1.62 10.72
C MET A 1 -10.69 0.19 11.10
N GLY A 2 -11.68 -0.39 10.42
CA GLY A 2 -12.15 -1.74 10.69
C GLY A 2 -11.21 -2.75 10.05
N LYS A 3 -10.72 -3.68 10.87
CA LYS A 3 -10.09 -4.92 10.41
C LYS A 3 -11.07 -5.63 9.46
N LEU A 4 -10.80 -5.61 8.16
CA LEU A 4 -11.39 -6.64 7.30
C LEU A 4 -10.66 -7.94 7.67
N LEU A 5 -11.45 -8.90 8.16
CA LEU A 5 -11.07 -10.30 8.43
C LEU A 5 -10.27 -10.51 9.73
N CYS A 6 -10.98 -10.55 10.86
CA CYS A 6 -10.55 -11.27 12.06
C CYS A 6 -11.58 -12.36 12.37
N ASP A 7 -11.21 -13.62 12.14
CA ASP A 7 -11.92 -14.73 12.75
C ASP A 7 -11.77 -14.65 14.27
N SER A 8 -12.90 -14.45 14.96
CA SER A 8 -13.03 -14.70 16.40
C SER A 8 -13.80 -15.99 16.61
N PRO A 9 -13.44 -16.78 17.63
CA PRO A 9 -14.44 -17.48 18.42
C PRO A 9 -14.41 -17.01 19.87
N ALA A 10 -15.58 -16.63 20.36
CA ALA A 10 -15.83 -16.35 21.76
C ALA A 10 -15.73 -17.62 22.63
N ALA A 11 -15.16 -17.43 23.82
CA ALA A 11 -15.32 -18.16 25.08
C ALA A 11 -15.98 -19.56 25.07
N ALA A 12 -15.23 -20.57 25.50
CA ALA A 12 -15.76 -21.68 26.28
C ALA A 12 -14.71 -22.20 27.30
N VAL A 13 -15.20 -22.45 28.50
CA VAL A 13 -14.49 -22.82 29.73
C VAL A 13 -14.00 -24.27 29.69
N ALA A 14 -12.88 -24.52 30.38
CA ALA A 14 -12.16 -25.78 30.55
C ALA A 14 -12.99 -27.00 30.98
N VAL A 15 -12.62 -28.20 30.50
CA VAL A 15 -12.51 -29.47 31.28
C VAL A 15 -11.44 -30.37 30.64
N ALA A 16 -10.53 -30.89 31.46
CA ALA A 16 -9.53 -31.88 31.12
C ALA A 16 -10.12 -33.30 31.04
N VAL A 17 -9.71 -34.12 30.07
CA VAL A 17 -9.57 -35.58 30.22
C VAL A 17 -8.40 -36.05 29.35
N ALA A 18 -7.43 -36.69 30.00
CA ALA A 18 -6.35 -37.42 29.37
C ALA A 18 -6.85 -38.78 28.88
N GLU A 19 -6.47 -39.20 27.67
CA GLU A 19 -6.22 -40.60 27.37
C GLU A 19 -5.09 -40.72 26.33
N ALA A 20 -4.09 -41.53 26.69
CA ALA A 20 -2.90 -41.83 25.92
C ALA A 20 -3.14 -43.04 25.02
N LEU A 21 -2.49 -43.10 23.86
CA LEU A 21 -2.12 -44.31 23.10
C LEU A 21 -1.30 -43.94 21.83
N PRO A 22 -0.52 -44.86 21.22
CA PRO A 22 0.92 -45.04 21.48
C PRO A 22 1.85 -44.49 20.38
N SER A 23 3.10 -44.27 20.80
CA SER A 23 4.23 -43.74 20.04
C SER A 23 4.66 -44.64 18.87
N SER A 24 4.86 -44.04 17.70
CA SER A 24 5.60 -44.63 16.56
C SER A 24 6.96 -43.96 16.41
N PRO A 25 7.99 -44.67 15.91
CA PRO A 25 9.40 -44.32 16.15
C PRO A 25 9.88 -43.11 15.33
N SER A 26 10.70 -42.28 15.97
CA SER A 26 11.38 -41.13 15.36
C SER A 26 12.31 -41.54 14.22
N PRO A 27 12.30 -40.84 13.07
CA PRO A 27 13.41 -40.89 12.12
C PRO A 27 14.60 -40.08 12.66
N SER A 28 15.82 -40.57 12.38
CA SER A 28 17.10 -39.93 12.71
C SER A 28 17.18 -38.46 12.29
N PRO A 29 17.96 -37.61 13.01
CA PRO A 29 18.02 -36.19 12.74
C PRO A 29 18.65 -35.93 11.36
N ALA A 30 17.94 -35.17 10.53
CA ALA A 30 18.47 -34.62 9.29
C ALA A 30 19.65 -33.67 9.60
N PRO A 31 20.67 -33.60 8.72
CA PRO A 31 21.81 -32.70 8.92
C PRO A 31 21.33 -31.24 8.99
N ALA A 32 21.96 -30.47 9.88
CA ALA A 32 21.65 -29.06 10.09
C ALA A 32 21.67 -28.31 8.74
N ALA A 33 20.57 -27.62 8.43
CA ALA A 33 20.48 -26.78 7.26
C ALA A 33 21.61 -25.72 7.31
N PRO A 34 22.31 -25.47 6.20
CA PRO A 34 23.35 -24.45 6.17
C PRO A 34 22.73 -23.09 6.50
N LEU A 35 23.36 -22.38 7.44
CA LEU A 35 23.09 -20.97 7.72
C LEU A 35 23.20 -20.21 6.40
N LEU A 36 22.05 -19.81 5.86
CA LEU A 36 21.98 -18.93 4.72
C LEU A 36 22.67 -17.61 5.12
N THR A 37 23.80 -17.31 4.49
CA THR A 37 24.46 -16.01 4.61
C THR A 37 23.98 -15.16 3.45
N TRP A 38 23.16 -14.16 3.73
CA TRP A 38 22.70 -13.21 2.73
C TRP A 38 23.83 -12.22 2.39
N PRO A 39 24.05 -11.90 1.10
CA PRO A 39 24.89 -10.78 0.75
C PRO A 39 24.25 -9.50 1.27
N SER A 40 24.92 -8.86 2.22
CA SER A 40 24.60 -7.48 2.61
C SER A 40 24.76 -6.60 1.36
N PRO A 41 23.78 -5.76 1.00
CA PRO A 41 24.02 -4.72 0.01
C PRO A 41 25.21 -3.86 0.44
N GLU A 42 25.99 -3.35 -0.51
CA GLU A 42 27.07 -2.42 -0.22
C GLU A 42 26.54 -1.26 0.63
N PRO A 43 27.23 -0.89 1.72
CA PRO A 43 26.74 0.13 2.63
C PRO A 43 26.79 1.49 1.93
N THR A 44 25.68 1.91 1.33
CA THR A 44 25.38 3.33 1.22
C THR A 44 25.35 3.90 2.63
N THR A 45 26.07 5.00 2.86
CA THR A 45 26.19 5.67 4.16
C THR A 45 24.81 5.77 4.81
N PRO A 46 24.59 5.23 6.02
CA PRO A 46 23.27 5.28 6.66
C PRO A 46 22.88 6.75 6.83
N THR A 47 21.84 7.19 6.11
CA THR A 47 21.27 8.52 6.28
C THR A 47 20.64 8.55 7.66
N SER A 48 21.27 9.28 8.58
CA SER A 48 20.68 9.56 9.89
C SER A 48 19.28 10.12 9.69
N TRP A 49 18.31 9.67 10.50
CA TRP A 49 16.93 10.18 10.50
C TRP A 49 16.85 11.71 10.70
N THR A 50 17.94 12.35 11.16
CA THR A 50 18.09 13.81 11.22
C THR A 50 18.15 14.49 9.85
N SER A 51 18.49 13.77 8.79
CA SER A 51 18.64 14.30 7.42
C SER A 51 17.41 14.12 6.54
N VAL A 52 16.45 13.29 6.96
CA VAL A 52 15.20 13.04 6.21
C VAL A 52 14.35 14.31 6.22
N ALA A 53 13.94 14.81 5.06
CA ALA A 53 13.15 16.03 4.96
C ALA A 53 11.72 15.85 5.52
N ALA A 54 11.08 16.97 5.85
CA ALA A 54 9.66 17.03 6.21
C ALA A 54 9.21 16.14 7.41
N LEU A 55 10.13 15.79 8.30
CA LEU A 55 9.83 15.22 9.61
C LEU A 55 9.90 16.28 10.70
N GLU A 56 8.90 16.27 11.57
CA GLU A 56 8.87 17.03 12.82
C GLU A 56 9.86 16.45 13.85
N ASP A 57 10.29 17.28 14.80
CA ASP A 57 11.28 16.86 15.81
C ASP A 57 10.80 15.67 16.64
N GLN A 58 9.51 15.60 16.94
CA GLN A 58 8.88 14.49 17.66
C GLN A 58 9.02 13.17 16.89
N GLN A 59 8.71 13.18 15.60
CA GLN A 59 8.84 12.02 14.72
C GLN A 59 10.30 11.59 14.62
N ARG A 60 11.23 12.53 14.47
CA ARG A 60 12.68 12.25 14.41
C ARG A 60 13.18 11.56 15.67
N ARG A 61 12.80 12.05 16.87
CA ARG A 61 13.18 11.43 18.14
C ARG A 61 12.62 10.01 18.26
N ARG A 62 11.37 9.80 17.88
CA ARG A 62 10.74 8.47 17.90
C ARG A 62 11.43 7.50 16.94
N LEU A 63 11.67 7.92 15.70
CA LEU A 63 12.36 7.12 14.67
C LEU A 63 13.81 6.81 15.08
N HIS A 64 14.52 7.76 15.72
CA HIS A 64 15.86 7.51 16.27
C HIS A 64 15.83 6.44 17.37
N ARG A 65 14.85 6.50 18.29
CA ARG A 65 14.68 5.46 19.33
C ARG A 65 14.40 4.08 18.73
N ILE A 66 13.59 4.03 17.67
CA ILE A 66 13.33 2.80 16.90
C ILE A 66 14.61 2.32 16.22
N TRP A 67 15.41 3.21 15.65
CA TRP A 67 16.67 2.87 15.02
C TRP A 67 17.70 2.29 16.01
N GLU A 68 17.82 2.85 17.22
CA GLU A 68 18.76 2.38 18.24
C GLU A 68 18.38 1.01 18.83
N ARG A 69 17.09 0.80 19.11
CA ARG A 69 16.61 -0.41 19.80
C ARG A 69 16.04 -1.46 18.85
N GLY A 70 15.77 -1.10 17.61
CA GLY A 70 15.20 -1.97 16.59
C GLY A 70 13.71 -2.28 16.75
N VAL A 71 13.20 -2.97 15.73
CA VAL A 71 11.84 -3.49 15.59
C VAL A 71 11.90 -5.01 15.64
N ALA A 72 11.30 -5.61 16.66
CA ALA A 72 11.19 -7.05 16.77
C ALA A 72 10.04 -7.55 15.90
N TRP A 73 10.31 -8.53 15.06
CA TRP A 73 9.31 -9.23 14.26
C TRP A 73 9.16 -10.66 14.78
N LYS A 74 7.91 -11.04 15.12
CA LYS A 74 7.57 -12.38 15.57
C LYS A 74 6.64 -13.05 14.54
N PRO A 75 7.20 -13.81 13.59
CA PRO A 75 6.39 -14.49 12.59
C PRO A 75 5.42 -15.49 13.24
N SER A 76 4.24 -15.66 12.65
CA SER A 76 3.28 -16.72 13.03
C SER A 76 3.67 -18.12 12.51
N SER A 77 4.78 -18.20 11.77
CA SER A 77 5.37 -19.37 11.09
C SER A 77 6.57 -19.91 11.90
N PRO A 78 7.12 -21.13 11.66
CA PRO A 78 8.31 -21.66 12.34
C PRO A 78 9.60 -20.83 12.22
N LEU A 79 9.55 -19.68 11.54
CA LEU A 79 10.66 -18.74 11.44
C LEU A 79 11.06 -18.19 12.82
N GLN A 80 12.36 -17.94 13.01
CA GLN A 80 12.84 -17.39 14.27
C GLN A 80 12.52 -15.89 14.36
N PRO A 81 12.19 -15.38 15.57
CA PRO A 81 12.07 -13.94 15.79
C PRO A 81 13.35 -13.21 15.42
N LEU A 82 13.22 -12.07 14.76
CA LEU A 82 14.33 -11.20 14.36
C LEU A 82 14.11 -9.80 14.90
N VAL A 83 15.20 -9.07 15.14
CA VAL A 83 15.16 -7.64 15.46
C VAL A 83 15.84 -6.87 14.33
N PHE A 84 15.16 -5.88 13.77
CA PHE A 84 15.64 -5.10 12.64
C PHE A 84 15.95 -3.66 13.06
N ARG A 85 17.07 -3.14 12.58
CA ARG A 85 17.28 -1.70 12.44
C ARG A 85 16.72 -1.27 11.09
N LEU A 86 15.96 -0.17 11.08
CA LEU A 86 15.38 0.39 9.86
C LEU A 86 16.14 1.65 9.46
N ASP A 87 16.82 1.60 8.33
CA ASP A 87 17.55 2.73 7.74
C ASP A 87 16.74 3.32 6.57
N HIS A 88 16.61 4.65 6.52
CA HIS A 88 15.97 5.33 5.38
C HIS A 88 16.86 5.25 4.14
N ALA A 89 16.33 4.70 3.05
CA ALA A 89 17.11 4.41 1.84
C ALA A 89 16.91 5.43 0.71
N GLY A 90 16.64 6.68 1.09
CA GLY A 90 16.50 7.79 0.16
C GLY A 90 15.09 7.96 -0.39
N GLU A 91 14.80 9.16 -0.88
CA GLU A 91 13.52 9.50 -1.47
C GLU A 91 13.34 8.78 -2.83
N VAL A 92 12.08 8.66 -3.25
CA VAL A 92 11.70 8.18 -4.57
C VAL A 92 10.94 9.28 -5.28
N ASP A 93 10.88 9.22 -6.61
CA ASP A 93 10.17 10.23 -7.37
C ASP A 93 8.66 10.17 -7.10
N ALA A 94 8.00 11.32 -7.10
CA ALA A 94 6.55 11.44 -6.95
C ALA A 94 5.83 11.30 -8.31
N ASP A 95 6.20 10.28 -9.08
CA ASP A 95 5.68 9.97 -10.42
C ASP A 95 4.48 9.00 -10.40
N GLY A 96 3.98 8.68 -9.20
CA GLY A 96 2.96 7.65 -8.97
C GLY A 96 3.51 6.22 -8.91
N ASN A 97 4.79 5.97 -9.22
CA ASN A 97 5.45 4.67 -9.06
C ASN A 97 6.20 4.51 -7.73
N CYS A 98 6.07 5.48 -6.82
CA CYS A 98 6.77 5.51 -5.54
C CYS A 98 6.63 4.19 -4.75
N LEU A 99 5.42 3.62 -4.65
CA LEU A 99 5.17 2.34 -3.97
C LEU A 99 6.02 1.20 -4.54
N PHE A 100 5.96 0.98 -5.85
CA PHE A 100 6.69 -0.12 -6.50
C PHE A 100 8.20 0.10 -6.48
N THR A 101 8.65 1.34 -6.63
CA THR A 101 10.07 1.71 -6.53
C THR A 101 10.59 1.49 -5.11
N ALA A 102 9.85 1.92 -4.09
CA ALA A 102 10.19 1.75 -2.69
C ALA A 102 10.19 0.27 -2.29
N ALA A 103 9.14 -0.48 -2.64
CA ALA A 103 9.05 -1.91 -2.36
C ALA A 103 10.20 -2.70 -2.99
N ARG A 104 10.51 -2.43 -4.26
CA ARG A 104 11.66 -3.05 -4.94
C ARG A 104 12.98 -2.75 -4.21
N ARG A 105 13.23 -1.48 -3.86
CA ARG A 105 14.46 -1.06 -3.16
C ARG A 105 14.56 -1.71 -1.78
N ALA A 106 13.49 -1.67 -0.99
CA ALA A 106 13.43 -2.27 0.35
C ALA A 106 13.57 -3.80 0.32
N ALA A 107 13.05 -4.45 -0.72
CA ALA A 107 13.18 -5.90 -0.92
C ALA A 107 14.49 -6.32 -1.60
N ALA A 108 15.33 -5.38 -2.03
CA ALA A 108 16.48 -5.63 -2.92
C ALA A 108 16.11 -6.46 -4.18
N ALA A 109 14.91 -6.22 -4.71
CA ALA A 109 14.38 -6.98 -5.84
C ALA A 109 14.98 -6.51 -7.16
N LYS A 110 15.29 -7.46 -8.05
CA LYS A 110 15.88 -7.20 -9.38
C LYS A 110 14.95 -6.52 -10.40
N PRO A 111 13.67 -6.90 -10.52
CA PRO A 111 12.81 -6.36 -11.57
C PRO A 111 12.63 -4.86 -11.44
N ASP A 112 12.45 -4.12 -12.54
CA ASP A 112 12.14 -2.70 -12.42
C ASP A 112 10.73 -2.44 -11.83
N ALA A 113 10.47 -1.18 -11.44
CA ALA A 113 9.24 -0.81 -10.74
C ALA A 113 7.99 -0.97 -11.62
N ARG A 114 8.10 -0.66 -12.92
CA ARG A 114 7.01 -0.77 -13.89
C ARG A 114 6.72 -2.25 -14.18
N ASP A 115 7.76 -3.05 -14.35
CA ASP A 115 7.62 -4.50 -14.48
C ASP A 115 7.00 -5.14 -13.23
N LEU A 116 7.39 -4.67 -12.03
CA LEU A 116 6.80 -5.12 -10.78
C LEU A 116 5.33 -4.75 -10.67
N ARG A 117 4.96 -3.50 -11.00
CA ARG A 117 3.57 -3.05 -11.12
C ARG A 117 2.77 -3.97 -12.02
N HIS A 118 3.21 -4.17 -13.26
CA HIS A 118 2.48 -5.01 -14.22
C HIS A 118 2.37 -6.46 -13.77
N ARG A 119 3.39 -7.05 -13.14
CA ARG A 119 3.29 -8.42 -12.60
C ARG A 119 2.27 -8.52 -11.48
N VAL A 120 2.31 -7.58 -10.53
CA VAL A 120 1.36 -7.48 -9.42
C VAL A 120 -0.07 -7.36 -9.95
N VAL A 121 -0.31 -6.47 -10.91
CA VAL A 121 -1.63 -6.25 -11.50
C VAL A 121 -2.14 -7.48 -12.25
N ARG A 122 -1.31 -8.11 -13.09
CA ARG A 122 -1.71 -9.35 -13.79
C ARG A 122 -2.06 -10.47 -12.82
N ARG A 123 -1.31 -10.58 -11.72
CA ARG A 123 -1.57 -11.58 -10.68
C ARG A 123 -2.85 -11.28 -9.93
N PHE A 124 -3.10 -10.01 -9.57
CA PHE A 124 -4.36 -9.59 -8.99
C PHE A 124 -5.53 -9.96 -9.91
N ALA A 125 -5.48 -9.59 -11.20
CA ALA A 125 -6.54 -9.89 -12.16
C ALA A 125 -6.81 -11.40 -12.28
N HIS A 126 -5.76 -12.22 -12.26
CA HIS A 126 -5.91 -13.67 -12.28
C HIS A 126 -6.60 -14.22 -11.01
N VAL A 127 -6.20 -13.72 -9.82
CA VAL A 127 -6.80 -14.13 -8.55
C VAL A 127 -8.25 -13.63 -8.45
N TYR A 128 -8.52 -12.39 -8.83
CA TYR A 128 -9.84 -11.79 -8.83
C TYR A 128 -10.80 -12.55 -9.76
N ALA A 129 -10.37 -12.91 -10.97
CA ALA A 129 -11.17 -13.71 -11.91
C ALA A 129 -11.48 -15.13 -11.40
N ALA A 130 -10.63 -15.69 -10.55
CA ALA A 130 -10.80 -17.02 -9.96
C ALA A 130 -11.52 -17.01 -8.59
N ALA A 131 -11.71 -15.83 -7.99
CA ALA A 131 -12.32 -15.68 -6.68
C ALA A 131 -13.83 -15.99 -6.73
N ASP A 132 -14.37 -16.42 -5.59
CA ASP A 132 -15.81 -16.62 -5.47
C ASP A 132 -16.57 -15.28 -5.45
N ALA A 133 -17.91 -15.35 -5.42
CA ALA A 133 -18.72 -14.13 -5.44
C ALA A 133 -18.52 -13.26 -4.19
N ALA A 134 -18.37 -13.87 -3.01
CA ALA A 134 -18.26 -13.13 -1.76
C ALA A 134 -16.92 -12.37 -1.68
N ASP A 135 -15.83 -13.02 -2.10
CA ASP A 135 -14.50 -12.41 -2.18
C ASP A 135 -14.47 -11.28 -3.20
N ARG A 136 -15.10 -11.45 -4.38
CA ARG A 136 -15.20 -10.40 -5.39
C ARG A 136 -16.02 -9.21 -4.89
N ASP A 137 -17.18 -9.45 -4.27
CA ASP A 137 -18.01 -8.39 -3.70
C ASP A 137 -17.26 -7.57 -2.64
N ALA A 138 -16.42 -8.23 -1.83
CA ALA A 138 -15.59 -7.55 -0.83
C ALA A 138 -14.51 -6.68 -1.47
N VAL A 139 -13.85 -7.18 -2.53
CA VAL A 139 -12.87 -6.41 -3.32
C VAL A 139 -13.54 -5.23 -3.99
N ASP A 140 -14.67 -5.42 -4.65
CA ASP A 140 -15.42 -4.36 -5.33
C ASP A 140 -15.89 -3.29 -4.35
N ALA A 141 -16.30 -3.68 -3.14
CA ALA A 141 -16.63 -2.73 -2.08
C ALA A 141 -15.42 -1.91 -1.65
N ALA A 142 -14.25 -2.54 -1.49
CA ALA A 142 -13.02 -1.82 -1.16
C ALA A 142 -12.61 -0.83 -2.26
N VAL A 143 -12.66 -1.25 -3.53
CA VAL A 143 -12.37 -0.38 -4.69
C VAL A 143 -13.32 0.82 -4.72
N ARG A 144 -14.63 0.61 -4.55
CA ARG A 144 -15.61 1.71 -4.49
C ARG A 144 -15.31 2.69 -3.38
N HIS A 145 -15.01 2.22 -2.17
CA HIS A 145 -14.67 3.12 -1.07
C HIS A 145 -13.43 3.97 -1.33
N LEU A 146 -12.48 3.47 -2.13
CA LEU A 146 -11.24 4.18 -2.46
C LEU A 146 -11.42 5.15 -3.64
N TYR A 147 -12.18 4.78 -4.66
CA TYR A 147 -12.11 5.42 -5.98
C TYR A 147 -13.47 5.82 -6.60
N ASP A 148 -14.57 5.33 -6.05
CA ASP A 148 -15.94 5.68 -6.44
C ASP A 148 -16.84 5.83 -5.20
N PRO A 149 -16.50 6.78 -4.29
CA PRO A 149 -17.20 6.92 -3.02
C PRO A 149 -18.62 7.49 -3.20
N ASP A 150 -19.52 7.17 -2.26
CA ASP A 150 -20.85 7.78 -2.23
C ASP A 150 -20.76 9.24 -1.79
N LEU A 151 -20.81 10.16 -2.76
CA LEU A 151 -20.78 11.61 -2.56
C LEU A 151 -21.94 12.15 -1.71
N LYS A 152 -22.95 11.34 -1.37
CA LYS A 152 -24.04 11.71 -0.44
C LYS A 152 -23.68 11.44 1.02
N ALA A 153 -22.53 10.82 1.30
CA ALA A 153 -22.07 10.45 2.63
C ALA A 153 -20.55 10.70 2.78
N GLY A 154 -19.98 10.39 3.94
CA GLY A 154 -18.52 10.34 4.13
C GLY A 154 -17.81 11.67 4.41
N TRP A 155 -18.49 12.81 4.35
CA TRP A 155 -17.90 14.16 4.56
C TRP A 155 -17.32 14.41 5.96
N GLY A 156 -17.66 13.59 6.95
CA GLY A 156 -17.05 13.64 8.29
C GLY A 156 -15.65 13.04 8.38
N VAL A 157 -15.15 12.38 7.31
CA VAL A 157 -13.82 11.75 7.26
C VAL A 157 -12.81 12.67 6.56
N HIS A 158 -13.19 13.26 5.44
CA HIS A 158 -12.38 14.23 4.71
C HIS A 158 -13.29 15.22 3.96
N VAL A 159 -12.84 16.48 3.85
CA VAL A 159 -13.62 17.57 3.23
C VAL A 159 -13.58 17.55 1.69
N VAL A 160 -12.68 16.75 1.11
CA VAL A 160 -12.58 16.49 -0.32
C VAL A 160 -12.73 14.99 -0.56
N GLN A 161 -13.55 14.59 -1.53
CA GLN A 161 -13.64 13.23 -2.02
C GLN A 161 -13.24 13.18 -3.49
N GLU A 162 -12.66 12.06 -3.92
CA GLU A 162 -12.17 11.88 -5.28
C GLU A 162 -12.87 10.72 -5.98
N LEU A 163 -13.29 10.97 -7.21
CA LEU A 163 -13.74 9.94 -8.15
C LEU A 163 -12.63 9.71 -9.17
N LYS A 164 -12.19 8.45 -9.35
CA LYS A 164 -11.23 8.09 -10.39
C LYS A 164 -11.93 7.50 -11.61
N LEU A 165 -11.61 8.06 -12.76
CA LEU A 165 -12.10 7.63 -14.06
C LEU A 165 -10.92 7.33 -14.99
N LEU A 166 -11.10 6.37 -15.88
CA LEU A 166 -10.13 6.04 -16.93
C LEU A 166 -10.66 6.46 -18.29
N ALA A 167 -9.96 7.37 -18.94
CA ALA A 167 -10.22 7.78 -20.31
C ALA A 167 -9.33 6.97 -21.26
N PRO A 168 -9.90 6.15 -22.16
CA PRO A 168 -9.09 5.50 -23.20
C PRO A 168 -8.40 6.56 -24.05
N LYS A 169 -7.07 6.46 -24.22
CA LYS A 169 -6.29 7.44 -25.00
C LYS A 169 -6.83 7.58 -26.43
N ALA A 170 -7.27 6.46 -27.01
CA ALA A 170 -7.88 6.42 -28.34
C ALA A 170 -9.18 7.24 -28.49
N HIS A 171 -9.83 7.60 -27.38
CA HIS A 171 -11.10 8.34 -27.38
C HIS A 171 -10.96 9.79 -26.92
N ARG A 172 -9.74 10.28 -26.61
CA ARG A 172 -9.53 11.62 -26.05
C ARG A 172 -10.09 12.75 -26.92
N ASP A 173 -9.82 12.70 -28.23
CA ASP A 173 -10.35 13.71 -29.17
C ASP A 173 -11.89 13.72 -29.20
N ALA A 174 -12.52 12.55 -29.08
CA ALA A 174 -13.97 12.43 -29.05
C ALA A 174 -14.58 12.92 -27.73
N LEU A 175 -13.89 12.74 -26.60
CA LEU A 175 -14.27 13.33 -25.32
C LEU A 175 -14.20 14.85 -25.38
N ASP A 176 -13.10 15.40 -25.91
CA ASP A 176 -12.90 16.85 -26.04
C ASP A 176 -13.95 17.49 -26.94
N ALA A 177 -14.28 16.85 -28.07
CA ALA A 177 -15.33 17.31 -28.96
C ALA A 177 -16.71 17.32 -28.26
N ALA A 178 -17.05 16.26 -27.51
CA ALA A 178 -18.32 16.19 -26.81
C ALA A 178 -18.45 17.21 -25.66
N ILE A 179 -17.34 17.51 -24.98
CA ILE A 179 -17.30 18.59 -23.99
C ILE A 179 -17.54 19.93 -24.70
N GLN A 180 -16.89 20.15 -25.84
CA GLN A 180 -17.06 21.38 -26.62
C GLN A 180 -18.50 21.55 -27.12
N ASP A 181 -19.16 20.48 -27.57
CA ASP A 181 -20.56 20.52 -28.01
C ASP A 181 -21.50 21.02 -26.89
N LEU A 182 -21.28 20.58 -25.64
CA LEU A 182 -22.05 21.06 -24.49
C LEU A 182 -21.72 22.52 -24.14
N VAL A 183 -20.45 22.91 -24.26
CA VAL A 183 -20.02 24.30 -24.05
C VAL A 183 -20.65 25.23 -25.08
N ASP A 184 -20.73 24.81 -26.34
CA ASP A 184 -21.27 25.61 -27.45
C ASP A 184 -22.78 25.91 -27.29
N ILE A 185 -23.52 25.03 -26.59
CA ILE A 185 -24.93 25.26 -26.23
C ILE A 185 -25.11 25.99 -24.89
N GLY A 186 -24.02 26.43 -24.26
CA GLY A 186 -24.03 27.30 -23.08
C GLY A 186 -23.81 26.61 -21.73
N VAL A 187 -23.42 25.33 -21.69
CA VAL A 187 -23.06 24.64 -20.46
C VAL A 187 -21.67 25.11 -19.99
N GLN A 188 -21.48 25.31 -18.69
CA GLN A 188 -20.14 25.63 -18.14
C GLN A 188 -19.17 24.47 -18.40
N ARG A 189 -17.92 24.79 -18.73
CA ARG A 189 -16.93 23.79 -19.20
C ARG A 189 -16.72 22.66 -18.20
N GLU A 190 -16.63 22.98 -16.91
CA GLU A 190 -16.40 22.01 -15.83
C GLU A 190 -17.60 21.06 -15.68
N MET A 191 -18.83 21.58 -15.75
CA MET A 191 -20.05 20.79 -15.71
C MET A 191 -20.20 19.90 -16.96
N ALA A 192 -19.83 20.43 -18.13
CA ALA A 192 -19.79 19.67 -19.37
C ALA A 192 -18.77 18.53 -19.28
N ALA A 193 -17.55 18.83 -18.83
CA ALA A 193 -16.49 17.85 -18.63
C ALA A 193 -16.88 16.77 -17.62
N GLU A 194 -17.40 17.15 -16.46
CA GLU A 194 -17.92 16.21 -15.46
C GLU A 194 -18.96 15.27 -16.05
N THR A 195 -19.94 15.82 -16.79
CA THR A 195 -21.01 15.05 -17.43
C THR A 195 -20.45 14.06 -18.43
N ILE A 196 -19.59 14.51 -19.35
CA ILE A 196 -19.01 13.66 -20.40
C ILE A 196 -18.09 12.60 -19.81
N TYR A 197 -17.26 12.95 -18.83
CA TYR A 197 -16.34 12.00 -18.21
C TYR A 197 -17.11 10.92 -17.45
N LYS A 198 -18.13 11.28 -16.65
CA LYS A 198 -18.97 10.30 -15.97
C LYS A 198 -19.76 9.39 -16.92
N GLU A 199 -20.19 9.93 -18.07
CA GLU A 199 -20.95 9.16 -19.06
C GLU A 199 -20.06 8.19 -19.86
N ARG A 200 -18.84 8.62 -20.23
CA ARG A 200 -18.06 7.96 -21.29
C ARG A 200 -16.74 7.36 -20.84
N CYS A 201 -16.23 7.72 -19.66
CA CYS A 201 -15.03 7.10 -19.09
C CYS A 201 -15.39 5.87 -18.26
N ILE A 202 -14.39 5.05 -17.94
CA ILE A 202 -14.58 3.88 -17.10
C ILE A 202 -14.38 4.31 -15.64
N ALA A 203 -15.41 4.18 -14.81
CA ALA A 203 -15.27 4.38 -13.37
C ALA A 203 -14.43 3.27 -12.73
N VAL A 204 -13.57 3.63 -11.78
CA VAL A 204 -12.79 2.67 -11.00
C VAL A 204 -13.63 2.23 -9.79
N ASN A 205 -14.44 1.19 -9.96
CA ASN A 205 -15.47 0.80 -8.98
C ASN A 205 -15.64 -0.72 -8.79
N ASP A 206 -14.74 -1.51 -9.36
CA ASP A 206 -14.67 -2.96 -9.19
C ASP A 206 -13.22 -3.46 -9.41
N GLY A 207 -12.96 -4.73 -9.14
CA GLY A 207 -11.63 -5.32 -9.33
C GLY A 207 -11.10 -5.21 -10.77
N ASP A 208 -11.96 -5.32 -11.78
CA ASP A 208 -11.53 -5.26 -13.19
C ASP A 208 -11.10 -3.85 -13.61
N SER A 209 -11.85 -2.83 -13.20
CA SER A 209 -11.53 -1.42 -13.43
C SER A 209 -10.33 -0.98 -12.57
N TRP A 210 -10.18 -1.50 -11.34
CA TRP A 210 -8.99 -1.31 -10.52
C TRP A 210 -7.72 -1.85 -11.21
N ALA A 211 -7.80 -3.05 -11.81
CA ALA A 211 -6.65 -3.61 -12.54
C ALA A 211 -6.25 -2.75 -13.73
N LYS A 212 -7.22 -2.15 -14.44
CA LYS A 212 -6.94 -1.17 -15.51
C LYS A 212 -6.30 0.10 -14.97
N TYR A 213 -6.82 0.63 -13.86
CA TYR A 213 -6.26 1.81 -13.20
C TYR A 213 -4.82 1.57 -12.76
N MET A 214 -4.56 0.51 -12.00
CA MET A 214 -3.23 0.20 -11.47
C MET A 214 -2.22 -0.15 -12.58
N SER A 215 -2.69 -0.53 -13.78
CA SER A 215 -1.84 -0.72 -14.96
C SER A 215 -1.28 0.59 -15.55
N VAL A 216 -1.91 1.74 -15.27
CA VAL A 216 -1.40 3.05 -15.72
C VAL A 216 -0.11 3.36 -14.97
N SER A 217 1.00 3.36 -15.69
CA SER A 217 2.36 3.40 -15.16
C SER A 217 3.08 4.74 -15.32
N GLY A 218 2.40 5.75 -15.88
CA GLY A 218 3.01 7.03 -16.23
C GLY A 218 3.84 6.93 -17.51
N SER A 219 3.42 6.06 -18.43
CA SER A 219 4.08 5.80 -19.71
C SER A 219 3.23 6.26 -20.90
N ALA A 220 3.91 6.69 -21.96
CA ALA A 220 3.28 6.93 -23.26
C ALA A 220 2.53 5.69 -23.80
N GLU A 221 2.96 4.49 -23.42
CA GLU A 221 2.36 3.21 -23.82
C GLU A 221 1.11 2.85 -23.02
N ASP A 222 0.78 3.56 -21.94
CA ASP A 222 -0.42 3.28 -21.16
C ASP A 222 -1.67 3.46 -22.03
N GLU A 223 -2.64 2.54 -21.93
CA GLU A 223 -3.86 2.56 -22.76
C GLU A 223 -4.87 3.64 -22.34
N HIS A 224 -4.78 4.09 -21.08
CA HIS A 224 -5.73 5.00 -20.46
C HIS A 224 -5.00 6.17 -19.80
N ASP A 225 -5.62 7.34 -19.84
CA ASP A 225 -5.30 8.47 -18.97
C ASP A 225 -6.20 8.43 -17.73
N ILE A 226 -5.66 8.85 -16.59
CA ILE A 226 -6.42 9.00 -15.34
C ILE A 226 -7.07 10.38 -15.33
N ILE A 227 -8.37 10.40 -15.04
CA ILE A 227 -9.12 11.61 -14.71
C ILE A 227 -9.54 11.50 -13.25
N THR A 228 -9.24 12.53 -12.47
CA THR A 228 -9.70 12.66 -11.08
C THR A 228 -10.72 13.79 -11.00
N LEU A 229 -11.95 13.48 -10.60
CA LEU A 229 -12.94 14.49 -10.24
C LEU A 229 -12.89 14.68 -8.72
N GLN A 230 -12.59 15.90 -8.27
CA GLN A 230 -12.53 16.23 -6.85
C GLN A 230 -13.81 16.96 -6.44
N TYR A 231 -14.43 16.53 -5.34
CA TYR A 231 -15.68 17.06 -4.83
C TYR A 231 -15.51 17.58 -3.40
N THR A 232 -16.20 18.66 -3.07
CA THR A 232 -16.59 18.99 -1.70
C THR A 232 -18.07 18.65 -1.51
N GLU A 233 -18.58 18.80 -0.28
CA GLU A 233 -20.02 18.63 0.00
C GLU A 233 -20.89 19.58 -0.85
N GLU A 234 -20.34 20.70 -1.33
CA GLU A 234 -21.04 21.68 -2.14
C GLU A 234 -21.10 21.32 -3.64
N GLY A 235 -20.30 20.34 -4.09
CA GLY A 235 -20.27 19.89 -5.49
C GLY A 235 -18.85 19.72 -6.04
N LEU A 236 -18.73 19.69 -7.37
CA LEU A 236 -17.46 19.55 -8.05
C LEU A 236 -16.55 20.74 -7.74
N LEU A 237 -15.37 20.45 -7.20
CA LEU A 237 -14.33 21.42 -6.87
C LEU A 237 -13.40 21.66 -8.06
N THR A 238 -12.84 20.58 -8.61
CA THR A 238 -11.89 20.64 -9.73
C THR A 238 -11.80 19.30 -10.44
N ILE A 239 -11.24 19.33 -11.65
CA ILE A 239 -10.93 18.16 -12.47
C ILE A 239 -9.42 18.16 -12.71
N ASP A 240 -8.77 17.05 -12.39
CA ASP A 240 -7.38 16.79 -12.74
C ASP A 240 -7.32 15.75 -13.87
N GLU A 241 -6.55 16.04 -14.90
CA GLU A 241 -6.41 15.20 -16.10
C GLU A 241 -4.94 14.90 -16.36
N ASN A 242 -4.56 13.63 -16.30
CA ASN A 242 -3.20 13.20 -16.63
C ASN A 242 -2.96 13.11 -18.15
N ARG A 243 -3.17 14.22 -18.88
CA ARG A 243 -3.09 14.26 -20.35
C ARG A 243 -1.70 13.96 -20.89
N ASP A 244 -0.67 14.38 -20.17
CA ASP A 244 0.70 14.20 -20.62
C ASP A 244 1.21 12.76 -20.40
N GLY A 245 0.37 11.90 -19.77
CA GLY A 245 0.68 10.50 -19.53
C GLY A 245 1.86 10.28 -18.57
N HIS A 246 2.23 11.29 -17.78
CA HIS A 246 3.38 11.23 -16.88
C HIS A 246 3.04 10.73 -15.48
N ALA A 247 1.79 10.86 -15.04
CA ALA A 247 1.38 10.35 -13.73
C ALA A 247 0.98 8.87 -13.82
N ALA A 248 1.49 8.06 -12.91
CA ALA A 248 1.03 6.69 -12.73
C ALA A 248 -0.13 6.63 -11.73
N ALA A 249 -0.90 5.54 -11.75
CA ALA A 249 -1.86 5.27 -10.69
C ALA A 249 -1.14 5.15 -9.33
N PHE A 250 -1.69 5.81 -8.31
CA PHE A 250 -1.19 5.76 -6.94
C PHE A 250 -1.39 4.36 -6.34
N GLY A 251 -0.44 3.96 -5.50
CA GLY A 251 -0.51 2.70 -4.76
C GLY A 251 -1.44 2.79 -3.56
N ASP A 252 -2.23 1.74 -3.35
CA ASP A 252 -3.17 1.58 -2.23
C ASP A 252 -2.88 0.30 -1.43
N ASP A 253 -3.65 0.07 -0.37
CA ASP A 253 -3.52 -1.14 0.46
C ASP A 253 -3.71 -2.43 -0.37
N ILE A 254 -4.57 -2.41 -1.40
CA ILE A 254 -4.76 -3.55 -2.32
C ILE A 254 -3.45 -3.87 -3.05
N ALA A 255 -2.76 -2.86 -3.59
CA ALA A 255 -1.47 -3.00 -4.24
C ALA A 255 -0.38 -3.47 -3.26
N ILE A 256 -0.39 -2.99 -2.01
CA ILE A 256 0.55 -3.41 -0.96
C ILE A 256 0.35 -4.89 -0.60
N GLU A 257 -0.90 -5.35 -0.44
CA GLU A 257 -1.20 -6.77 -0.21
C GLU A 257 -0.78 -7.65 -1.40
N CYS A 258 -0.95 -7.15 -2.62
CA CYS A 258 -0.46 -7.84 -3.80
C CYS A 258 1.07 -7.91 -3.84
N LEU A 259 1.78 -6.85 -3.43
CA LEU A 259 3.23 -6.86 -3.26
C LEU A 259 3.68 -7.85 -2.17
N ALA A 260 2.99 -7.86 -1.03
CA ALA A 260 3.24 -8.83 0.03
C ALA A 260 3.17 -10.27 -0.52
N THR A 261 2.11 -10.55 -1.29
CA THR A 261 1.89 -11.84 -1.94
C THR A 261 2.93 -12.17 -3.01
N GLU A 262 3.34 -11.17 -3.81
CA GLU A 262 4.37 -11.33 -4.84
C GLU A 262 5.73 -11.70 -4.22
N PHE A 263 6.09 -11.04 -3.12
CA PHE A 263 7.34 -11.29 -2.41
C PHE A 263 7.26 -12.45 -1.40
N LYS A 264 6.06 -12.95 -1.07
CA LYS A 264 5.82 -13.91 0.03
C LYS A 264 6.39 -13.43 1.37
N ARG A 265 6.23 -12.12 1.61
CA ARG A 265 6.76 -11.39 2.77
C ARG A 265 5.64 -10.55 3.34
N GLU A 266 5.59 -10.39 4.65
CA GLU A 266 4.77 -9.33 5.23
C GLU A 266 5.34 -7.98 4.80
N VAL A 267 4.47 -7.00 4.52
CA VAL A 267 4.86 -5.62 4.25
C VAL A 267 4.33 -4.76 5.39
N TYR A 268 5.20 -4.00 6.03
CA TYR A 268 4.83 -3.04 7.07
C TYR A 268 5.01 -1.63 6.54
N VAL A 269 3.92 -0.87 6.49
CA VAL A 269 3.99 0.57 6.27
C VAL A 269 4.24 1.25 7.60
N VAL A 270 5.41 1.87 7.71
CA VAL A 270 5.84 2.70 8.84
C VAL A 270 5.35 4.11 8.59
N GLN A 271 4.22 4.47 9.20
CA GLN A 271 3.58 5.75 9.01
C GLN A 271 3.96 6.71 10.13
N ALA A 272 4.51 7.88 9.79
CA ALA A 272 4.82 8.95 10.74
C ALA A 272 3.74 10.05 10.64
N HIS A 273 2.98 10.26 11.71
CA HIS A 273 1.92 11.27 11.80
C HIS A 273 2.43 12.56 12.44
N GLY A 274 1.97 13.70 11.93
CA GLY A 274 2.32 15.02 12.47
C GLY A 274 1.63 15.33 13.79
N ALA A 275 1.99 16.46 14.40
CA ALA A 275 1.37 16.92 15.65
C ALA A 275 -0.13 17.29 15.48
N ASP A 276 -0.58 17.53 14.25
CA ASP A 276 -1.97 17.82 13.87
C ASP A 276 -2.92 16.64 14.14
N ALA A 277 -2.41 15.41 14.17
CA ALA A 277 -3.16 14.23 14.57
C ALA A 277 -3.37 14.13 16.11
N MET A 278 -2.96 15.15 16.89
CA MET A 278 -3.10 15.21 18.36
C MET A 278 -2.43 14.04 19.10
N VAL A 279 -1.31 13.56 18.55
CA VAL A 279 -0.63 12.36 19.04
C VAL A 279 0.60 12.74 19.87
N ASP A 280 0.78 12.09 21.03
CA ASP A 280 1.96 12.27 21.87
C ASP A 280 3.24 11.66 21.24
N GLU A 281 4.40 11.93 21.85
CA GLU A 281 5.71 11.51 21.29
C GLU A 281 5.84 9.98 21.13
N GLU A 282 5.08 9.19 21.90
CA GLU A 282 5.16 7.74 21.85
C GLU A 282 4.31 7.15 20.73
N ASN A 283 3.25 7.85 20.33
CA ASN A 283 2.25 7.34 19.40
C ASN A 283 2.35 7.94 18.00
N CYS A 284 3.35 8.78 17.69
CA CYS A 284 3.46 9.44 16.37
C CYS A 284 3.97 8.55 15.22
N VAL A 285 4.31 7.27 15.47
CA VAL A 285 4.76 6.32 14.46
C VAL A 285 4.01 5.00 14.59
N PHE A 286 3.39 4.55 13.51
CA PHE A 286 2.60 3.32 13.43
C PHE A 286 3.19 2.34 12.43
N PHE A 287 2.98 1.05 12.69
CA PHE A 287 3.35 -0.04 11.78
C PHE A 287 2.06 -0.70 11.31
N LEU A 288 1.71 -0.50 10.04
CA LEU A 288 0.50 -1.04 9.44
C LEU A 288 0.85 -2.33 8.69
N PRO A 289 0.41 -3.50 9.19
CA PRO A 289 0.77 -4.80 8.62
C PRO A 289 -0.07 -5.14 7.40
N HIS A 290 0.57 -5.61 6.35
CA HIS A 290 -0.05 -6.21 5.17
C HIS A 290 0.53 -7.61 4.97
N ARG A 291 -0.36 -8.60 4.90
CA ARG A 291 0.04 -10.01 4.86
C ARG A 291 -0.08 -10.57 3.45
N PRO A 292 0.86 -11.46 3.04
CA PRO A 292 0.71 -12.17 1.79
C PRO A 292 -0.51 -13.10 1.84
N ARG A 293 -1.14 -13.31 0.69
CA ARG A 293 -1.98 -14.49 0.48
C ARG A 293 -1.07 -15.72 0.40
N GLY A 294 -1.18 -16.61 1.39
CA GLY A 294 -0.38 -17.84 1.48
C GLY A 294 0.73 -17.75 2.54
N GLU A 295 1.80 -18.53 2.33
CA GLU A 295 2.88 -18.65 3.31
C GLU A 295 3.83 -17.45 3.31
N ILE A 296 4.31 -17.08 4.51
CA ILE A 296 5.39 -16.13 4.69
C ILE A 296 6.71 -16.90 4.63
N CYS A 297 7.51 -16.64 3.58
CA CYS A 297 8.74 -17.37 3.30
C CYS A 297 10.00 -16.59 3.71
N GLU A 298 9.92 -15.27 3.85
CA GLU A 298 11.05 -14.39 4.07
C GLU A 298 10.75 -13.29 5.11
N PRO A 299 11.79 -12.64 5.70
CA PRO A 299 11.64 -11.49 6.59
C PRO A 299 10.74 -10.38 6.03
N PRO A 300 10.15 -9.49 6.83
CA PRO A 300 9.26 -8.46 6.33
C PRO A 300 9.96 -7.41 5.44
N ILE A 301 9.15 -6.72 4.62
CA ILE A 301 9.54 -5.51 3.89
C ILE A 301 9.00 -4.31 4.68
N PHE A 302 9.77 -3.24 4.76
CA PHE A 302 9.35 -2.00 5.43
C PHE A 302 9.31 -0.86 4.42
N LEU A 303 8.17 -0.17 4.40
CA LEU A 303 7.96 1.05 3.62
C LEU A 303 7.74 2.21 4.59
N PHE A 304 8.22 3.40 4.25
CA PHE A 304 8.03 4.59 5.05
C PHE A 304 7.01 5.50 4.38
N MET A 305 6.05 5.98 5.16
CA MET A 305 5.06 6.95 4.72
C MET A 305 5.15 8.16 5.64
N LYS A 306 5.60 9.29 5.09
CA LYS A 306 5.60 10.58 5.80
C LYS A 306 4.18 11.13 5.72
N GLY A 307 3.54 11.40 6.85
CA GLY A 307 2.24 12.07 6.92
C GLY A 307 2.32 13.55 6.58
N THR A 308 3.01 13.92 5.50
CA THR A 308 3.10 15.30 5.04
C THR A 308 1.78 15.66 4.37
N ALA A 309 0.90 16.30 5.13
CA ALA A 309 -0.45 16.71 4.72
C ALA A 309 -1.33 15.51 4.33
N TRP A 310 -2.09 15.02 5.30
CA TRP A 310 -3.23 14.15 5.06
C TRP A 310 -4.17 14.80 4.04
N CYS A 311 -4.01 14.48 2.76
CA CYS A 311 -5.08 14.60 1.78
C CYS A 311 -5.80 13.25 1.87
N GLY A 312 -7.05 13.24 2.35
CA GLY A 312 -7.88 12.03 2.48
C GLY A 312 -8.30 11.43 1.12
N ALA A 313 -7.40 11.50 0.15
CA ALA A 313 -7.52 11.15 -1.26
C ALA A 313 -6.54 10.02 -1.65
N GLY A 314 -5.77 9.46 -0.72
CA GLY A 314 -4.95 8.26 -0.97
C GLY A 314 -3.72 8.49 -1.86
N ALA A 315 -3.23 9.72 -1.98
CA ALA A 315 -1.97 10.01 -2.67
C ALA A 315 -0.77 9.88 -1.71
N ASP A 316 -0.61 8.70 -1.13
CA ASP A 316 0.48 8.47 -0.18
C ASP A 316 1.82 8.28 -0.89
N HIS A 317 2.84 8.99 -0.39
CA HIS A 317 4.20 8.84 -0.88
C HIS A 317 4.97 7.80 -0.05
N TYR A 318 5.40 6.72 -0.70
CA TYR A 318 6.13 5.63 -0.07
C TYR A 318 7.63 5.72 -0.34
N GLU A 319 8.42 5.59 0.71
CA GLU A 319 9.88 5.57 0.65
C GLU A 319 10.44 4.23 1.17
N PRO A 320 11.56 3.72 0.63
CA PRO A 320 12.13 2.46 1.05
C PRO A 320 12.80 2.55 2.43
N LEU A 321 12.54 1.54 3.28
CA LEU A 321 13.35 1.28 4.46
C LEU A 321 14.17 0.01 4.27
N VAL A 322 15.47 0.10 4.47
CA VAL A 322 16.38 -1.05 4.48
C VAL A 322 16.41 -1.63 5.89
N ALA A 323 16.01 -2.90 6.01
CA ALA A 323 16.00 -3.63 7.27
C ALA A 323 17.32 -4.41 7.43
N THR A 324 18.09 -4.06 8.47
CA THR A 324 19.31 -4.76 8.85
C THR A 324 19.09 -5.53 10.15
N VAL A 325 19.40 -6.82 10.18
CA VAL A 325 19.25 -7.64 11.40
C VAL A 325 20.24 -7.19 12.47
N LEU A 326 19.73 -6.87 13.66
CA LEU A 326 20.52 -6.59 14.85
C LEU A 326 20.78 -7.88 15.62
N GLN A 327 22.04 -8.32 15.65
CA GLN A 327 22.44 -9.54 16.36
C GLN A 327 22.51 -9.37 17.88
N ASN A 328 22.67 -8.14 18.37
CA ASN A 328 22.95 -7.83 19.78
C ASN A 328 21.71 -7.40 20.57
N VAL A 329 20.53 -7.37 19.94
CA VAL A 329 19.29 -6.93 20.58
C VAL A 329 18.30 -8.08 20.60
N THR A 330 17.79 -8.40 21.78
CA THR A 330 16.77 -9.42 21.97
C THR A 330 15.37 -8.83 21.75
N PRO A 331 14.38 -9.62 21.28
CA PRO A 331 13.04 -9.11 20.97
C PRO A 331 12.33 -8.36 22.11
N ASP A 332 12.60 -8.71 23.37
CA ASP A 332 12.07 -8.04 24.57
C ASP A 332 12.65 -6.64 24.81
N LYS A 333 13.80 -6.33 24.21
CA LYS A 333 14.47 -5.03 24.31
C LYS A 333 14.20 -4.11 23.14
N ALA A 334 13.52 -4.59 22.10
CA ALA A 334 13.16 -3.79 20.93
C ALA A 334 12.28 -2.59 21.32
N ALA A 335 12.34 -1.51 20.53
CA ALA A 335 11.46 -0.36 20.72
C ALA A 335 10.01 -0.66 20.30
N VAL A 336 9.85 -1.56 19.33
CA VAL A 336 8.56 -2.00 18.78
C VAL A 336 8.58 -3.51 18.64
N VAL A 337 7.45 -4.15 18.89
CA VAL A 337 7.23 -5.59 18.67
C VAL A 337 6.04 -5.73 17.73
N LEU A 338 6.25 -6.42 16.61
CA LEU A 338 5.28 -6.71 15.55
C LEU A 338 4.73 -8.13 15.69
#